data_AF-A0A9D1ZPD0-F1
#
_entry.id   AF-A0A9D1ZPD0-F1
#
_cell.length_a   1.000
_cell.length_b   1.000
_cell.length_c   1.000
_cell.angle_alpha   90.00
_cell.angle_beta   90.00
_cell.angle_gamma   90.00
#
_symmetry.space_group_name_H-M   'P 1'
#
loop_
_entity.id
_entity.type
_entity.pdbx_description
1 polymer ?
#
loop_
_entity_poly.entity_id
_entity_poly.type
_entity_poly.pdbx_seq_one_letter_code
_entity_poly.pdbx_strand_id
1 'polypeptide(L)'
;MKKLIGFENNKNNLYSYQVLVTLVTIWLDMAQHIHPIQDQKTDKVITKRMNIFLNYIQNHFSEKITLETLAASANVSKSESLRCFKTTLKITPYEYLIEYRLNQATKLLQETDLPINVIALKVGFPQASHFTEVFKSKTGLTPSKYRNS
;
A
#
# COMPACT_ATOMS: atom_id res chain seq x y z
N MET A 1 0.01 -1.40 -34.45
CA MET A 1 0.10 0.07 -34.62
C MET A 1 0.29 0.54 -36.06
N LYS A 2 1.11 -0.10 -36.91
CA LYS A 2 1.34 0.34 -38.32
C LYS A 2 0.10 0.37 -39.24
N LYS A 3 -0.99 -0.35 -38.91
CA LYS A 3 -2.23 -0.36 -39.73
C LYS A 3 -3.11 0.88 -39.54
N LEU A 4 -3.01 1.61 -38.43
CA LEU A 4 -3.90 2.75 -38.15
C LEU A 4 -3.47 4.04 -38.88
N ILE A 5 -2.18 4.20 -39.16
CA ILE A 5 -1.62 5.40 -39.82
C ILE A 5 -1.93 5.44 -41.34
N GLY A 6 -2.34 4.30 -41.92
CA GLY A 6 -2.65 4.21 -43.37
C GLY A 6 -4.07 4.65 -43.77
N PHE A 7 -4.99 4.81 -42.81
CA PHE A 7 -6.40 5.05 -43.13
C PHE A 7 -6.82 6.53 -43.05
N GLU A 8 -6.02 7.42 -42.45
CA GLU A 8 -6.34 8.85 -42.43
C GLU A 8 -6.23 9.53 -43.80
N ASN A 9 -5.43 8.96 -44.72
CA ASN A 9 -5.16 9.55 -46.04
C ASN A 9 -6.17 9.16 -47.13
N ASN A 10 -7.23 8.38 -46.82
CA ASN A 10 -8.26 8.04 -47.82
C ASN A 10 -9.63 7.77 -47.16
N LYS A 11 -10.32 8.86 -46.76
CA LYS A 11 -11.68 8.82 -46.19
C LYS A 11 -12.71 8.41 -47.25
N ASN A 12 -12.76 7.11 -47.56
CA ASN A 12 -13.81 6.51 -48.37
C ASN A 12 -15.02 6.10 -47.50
N ASN A 13 -16.17 5.86 -48.13
CA ASN A 13 -17.45 5.54 -47.48
C ASN A 13 -17.41 4.28 -46.57
N LEU A 14 -16.32 3.51 -46.63
CA LEU A 14 -16.10 2.29 -45.87
C LEU A 14 -15.14 2.46 -44.67
N TYR A 15 -14.62 3.67 -44.44
CA TYR A 15 -13.66 3.96 -43.36
C TYR A 15 -14.21 3.60 -41.97
N SER A 16 -15.49 3.91 -41.70
CA SER A 16 -16.16 3.54 -40.45
C SER A 16 -16.15 2.02 -40.21
N TYR A 17 -16.37 1.23 -41.25
CA TYR A 17 -16.31 -0.24 -41.19
C TYR A 17 -14.88 -0.75 -40.96
N GLN A 18 -13.88 -0.12 -41.57
CA GLN A 18 -12.47 -0.47 -41.37
C GLN A 18 -12.02 -0.20 -39.93
N VAL A 19 -12.46 0.92 -39.34
CA VAL A 19 -12.23 1.23 -37.93
C VAL A 19 -12.91 0.19 -37.03
N LEU A 20 -14.18 -0.14 -37.29
CA LEU A 20 -14.91 -1.16 -36.51
C LEU A 20 -14.21 -2.52 -36.55
N VAL A 21 -13.81 -3.01 -37.74
CA VAL A 21 -13.07 -4.28 -37.88
C VAL A 21 -11.73 -4.23 -37.15
N THR A 22 -11.03 -3.10 -37.20
CA THR A 22 -9.76 -2.93 -36.49
C THR A 22 -9.95 -2.94 -34.97
N LEU A 23 -10.99 -2.28 -34.46
CA LEU A 23 -11.32 -2.30 -33.03
C LEU A 23 -11.71 -3.70 -32.55
N VAL A 24 -12.52 -4.43 -33.33
CA VAL A 24 -12.91 -5.81 -33.00
C VAL A 24 -11.72 -6.75 -33.00
N THR A 25 -10.80 -6.62 -33.96
CA THR A 25 -9.58 -7.45 -34.01
C THR A 25 -8.63 -7.15 -32.85
N ILE A 26 -8.47 -5.88 -32.47
CA ILE A 26 -7.71 -5.50 -31.26
C ILE A 26 -8.39 -6.07 -30.00
N TRP A 27 -9.72 -5.98 -29.92
CA TRP A 27 -10.47 -6.53 -28.78
C TRP A 27 -10.34 -8.06 -28.69
N LEU A 28 -10.41 -8.77 -29.81
CA LEU A 28 -10.20 -10.23 -29.86
C LEU A 28 -8.78 -10.62 -29.47
N ASP A 29 -7.77 -9.89 -29.94
CA ASP A 29 -6.37 -10.11 -29.57
C ASP A 29 -6.14 -9.87 -28.07
N MET A 30 -6.71 -8.79 -27.51
CA MET A 30 -6.71 -8.55 -26.06
C MET A 30 -7.43 -9.68 -25.32
N ALA A 31 -8.61 -10.12 -25.77
CA ALA A 31 -9.37 -11.18 -25.12
C ALA A 31 -8.66 -12.53 -25.12
N GLN A 32 -7.82 -12.82 -26.12
CA GLN A 32 -7.01 -14.05 -26.19
C GLN A 32 -5.77 -14.00 -25.29
N HIS A 33 -5.23 -12.82 -25.02
CA HIS A 33 -4.07 -12.62 -24.14
C HIS A 33 -4.47 -12.24 -22.69
N ILE A 34 -5.73 -11.91 -22.45
CA ILE A 34 -6.32 -11.88 -21.11
C ILE A 34 -6.50 -13.32 -20.68
N HIS A 35 -5.48 -13.89 -20.03
CA HIS A 35 -5.71 -15.06 -19.20
C HIS A 35 -6.89 -14.77 -18.27
N PRO A 36 -7.85 -15.70 -18.10
CA PRO A 36 -8.81 -15.57 -17.01
C PRO A 36 -7.99 -15.37 -15.74
N ILE A 37 -8.33 -14.36 -14.95
CA ILE A 37 -7.71 -14.08 -13.66
C ILE A 37 -7.93 -15.32 -12.78
N GLN A 38 -7.03 -16.29 -12.90
CA GLN A 38 -7.12 -17.59 -12.28
C GLN A 38 -6.43 -17.51 -10.92
N ASP A 39 -6.93 -16.62 -10.05
CA ASP A 39 -6.53 -16.53 -8.64
C ASP A 39 -7.55 -15.81 -7.72
N GLN A 40 -8.81 -15.67 -8.14
CA GLN A 40 -9.82 -14.90 -7.38
C GLN A 40 -10.08 -15.40 -5.95
N LYS A 41 -9.82 -16.68 -5.64
CA LYS A 41 -9.98 -17.22 -4.28
C LYS A 41 -8.79 -16.85 -3.39
N THR A 42 -7.56 -17.01 -3.90
CA THR A 42 -6.32 -16.71 -3.18
C THR A 42 -6.24 -15.22 -2.85
N ASP A 43 -6.54 -14.36 -3.85
CA ASP A 43 -6.56 -12.91 -3.67
C ASP A 43 -7.60 -12.49 -2.64
N LYS A 44 -8.84 -13.00 -2.72
CA LYS A 44 -9.89 -12.68 -1.73
C LYS A 44 -9.50 -13.04 -0.30
N VAL A 45 -8.85 -14.19 -0.08
CA VAL A 45 -8.41 -14.62 1.25
C VAL A 45 -7.28 -13.72 1.78
N ILE A 46 -6.28 -13.41 0.94
CA ILE A 46 -5.18 -12.53 1.32
C ILE A 46 -5.71 -11.12 1.61
N THR A 47 -6.59 -10.57 0.78
CA THR A 47 -7.22 -9.27 1.02
C THR A 47 -7.99 -9.23 2.34
N LYS A 48 -8.78 -10.28 2.65
CA LYS A 48 -9.50 -10.35 3.92
C LYS A 48 -8.55 -10.38 5.12
N ARG A 49 -7.49 -11.18 5.06
CA ARG A 49 -6.46 -11.25 6.11
C ARG A 49 -5.74 -9.92 6.28
N MET A 50 -5.38 -9.27 5.17
CA MET A 50 -4.76 -7.94 5.21
C MET A 50 -5.67 -6.92 5.89
N ASN A 51 -6.96 -6.87 5.57
CA ASN A 51 -7.88 -5.95 6.25
C ASN A 51 -7.93 -6.18 7.77
N ILE A 52 -7.86 -7.44 8.22
CA ILE A 52 -7.80 -7.76 9.66
C ILE A 52 -6.49 -7.23 10.27
N PHE A 53 -5.34 -7.48 9.63
CA PHE A 53 -4.05 -6.99 10.11
C PHE A 53 -3.98 -5.46 10.18
N LEU A 54 -4.45 -4.78 9.14
CA LEU A 54 -4.45 -3.31 9.10
C LEU A 54 -5.34 -2.72 10.19
N ASN A 55 -6.53 -3.29 10.39
CA ASN A 55 -7.42 -2.88 11.47
C ASN A 55 -6.80 -3.13 12.85
N TYR A 56 -6.15 -4.28 13.04
CA TYR A 56 -5.45 -4.59 14.29
C TYR A 56 -4.34 -3.57 14.57
N ILE A 57 -3.52 -3.25 13.57
CA ILE A 57 -2.46 -2.23 13.70
C ILE A 57 -3.07 -0.87 14.01
N GLN A 58 -4.13 -0.46 13.32
CA GLN A 58 -4.80 0.81 13.56
C GLN A 58 -5.31 0.95 15.01
N ASN A 59 -5.80 -0.12 15.62
CA ASN A 59 -6.33 -0.06 16.99
C ASN A 59 -5.26 -0.22 18.07
N HIS A 60 -4.14 -0.88 17.76
CA HIS A 60 -3.11 -1.26 18.74
C HIS A 60 -1.72 -0.68 18.47
N PHE A 61 -1.57 0.25 17.51
CA PHE A 61 -0.23 0.73 17.09
C PHE A 61 0.60 1.31 18.22
N SER A 62 -0.01 1.91 19.24
CA SER A 62 0.68 2.47 20.40
C SER A 62 1.26 1.39 21.34
N GLU A 63 0.78 0.15 21.22
CA GLU A 63 1.19 -0.97 22.06
C GLU A 63 2.34 -1.77 21.42
N LYS A 64 2.91 -2.71 22.18
CA LYS A 64 3.90 -3.64 21.65
C LYS A 64 3.21 -4.71 20.80
N ILE A 65 3.20 -4.50 19.48
CA ILE A 65 2.77 -5.50 18.50
C ILE A 65 3.96 -6.39 18.14
N THR A 66 3.79 -7.70 18.25
CA THR A 66 4.76 -8.68 17.77
C THR A 66 4.20 -9.42 16.56
N LEU A 67 5.05 -10.14 15.83
CA LEU A 67 4.60 -10.91 14.68
C LEU A 67 3.63 -12.02 15.08
N GLU A 68 3.81 -12.57 16.29
CA GLU A 68 2.93 -13.55 16.92
C GLU A 68 1.52 -12.97 17.12
N THR A 69 1.42 -11.81 17.76
CA THR A 69 0.11 -11.21 18.09
C THR A 69 -0.62 -10.75 16.84
N LEU A 70 0.12 -10.19 15.87
CA LEU A 70 -0.45 -9.81 14.58
C LEU A 70 -0.97 -11.03 13.81
N ALA A 71 -0.19 -12.12 13.72
CA ALA A 71 -0.61 -13.32 13.02
C ALA A 71 -1.83 -13.99 13.70
N ALA A 72 -1.86 -13.97 15.04
CA ALA A 72 -3.00 -14.45 15.82
C ALA A 72 -4.29 -13.65 15.54
N SER A 73 -4.21 -12.34 15.26
CA SER A 73 -5.39 -11.52 14.95
C SER A 73 -6.22 -12.03 13.75
N ALA A 74 -5.60 -12.75 12.81
CA ALA A 74 -6.26 -13.33 11.64
C ALA A 74 -6.26 -14.87 11.64
N ASN A 75 -5.93 -15.51 12.77
CA ASN A 75 -5.80 -16.96 12.92
C ASN A 75 -4.86 -17.61 11.87
N VAL A 76 -3.69 -17.03 11.65
CA VAL A 76 -2.68 -17.58 10.73
C VAL A 76 -1.31 -17.71 11.37
N SER A 77 -0.39 -18.36 10.66
CA SER A 77 1.02 -18.43 11.07
C SER A 77 1.76 -17.11 10.79
N LYS A 78 2.90 -16.91 11.45
CA LYS A 78 3.81 -15.77 11.21
C LYS A 78 4.23 -15.69 9.74
N SER A 79 4.61 -16.82 9.15
CA SER A 79 5.01 -16.89 7.75
C SER A 79 3.90 -16.44 6.80
N GLU A 80 2.65 -16.78 7.13
CA GLU A 80 1.50 -16.33 6.35
C GLU A 80 1.26 -14.83 6.49
N SER A 81 1.40 -14.25 7.68
CA SER A 81 1.33 -12.78 7.83
C SER A 81 2.41 -12.07 7.01
N LEU A 82 3.66 -12.57 7.03
CA LEU A 82 4.75 -12.03 6.20
C LEU A 82 4.42 -12.15 4.71
N ARG A 83 3.88 -13.30 4.29
CA ARG A 83 3.44 -13.53 2.90
C ARG A 83 2.36 -12.54 2.50
N CYS A 84 1.33 -12.33 3.32
CA CYS A 84 0.25 -11.39 3.02
C CYS A 84 0.80 -9.96 2.83
N PHE A 85 1.62 -9.46 3.75
CA PHE A 85 2.20 -8.12 3.65
C PHE A 85 3.14 -7.99 2.43
N LYS A 86 3.99 -8.99 2.16
CA LYS A 86 4.86 -8.99 0.99
C LYS A 86 4.09 -9.07 -0.34
N THR A 87 3.02 -9.85 -0.39
CA THR A 87 2.19 -9.97 -1.60
C THR A 87 1.45 -8.67 -1.87
N THR A 88 0.80 -8.11 -0.85
CA THR A 88 -0.12 -6.96 -0.99
C THR A 88 0.59 -5.60 -0.98
N LEU A 89 1.53 -5.36 -0.06
CA LEU A 89 2.15 -4.05 0.17
C LEU A 89 3.65 -4.01 -0.15
N LYS A 90 4.27 -5.16 -0.48
CA LYS A 90 5.71 -5.30 -0.78
C LYS A 90 6.65 -4.88 0.37
N ILE A 91 6.11 -4.75 1.58
CA ILE A 91 6.83 -4.43 2.81
C ILE A 91 6.53 -5.47 3.88
N THR A 92 7.26 -5.43 4.99
CA THR A 92 7.01 -6.26 6.18
C THR A 92 5.94 -5.63 7.08
N PRO A 93 5.32 -6.42 7.97
CA PRO A 93 4.37 -5.88 8.95
C PRO A 93 5.00 -4.84 9.89
N TYR A 94 6.28 -5.02 10.25
CA TYR A 94 6.99 -4.08 11.12
C TYR A 94 7.24 -2.74 10.41
N GLU A 95 7.66 -2.75 9.14
CA GLU A 95 7.82 -1.53 8.36
C GLU A 95 6.49 -0.77 8.25
N TYR A 96 5.39 -1.47 7.96
CA TYR A 96 4.06 -0.86 7.92
C TYR A 96 3.68 -0.24 9.27
N LEU A 97 3.91 -0.95 10.38
CA LEU A 97 3.65 -0.43 11.72
C LEU A 97 4.46 0.85 11.99
N ILE A 98 5.74 0.87 11.65
CA ILE A 98 6.59 2.06 11.81
C ILE A 98 6.05 3.23 10.99
N GLU A 99 5.71 3.01 9.72
CA GLU A 99 5.12 4.06 8.88
C GLU A 99 3.80 4.59 9.46
N TYR A 100 2.94 3.71 9.94
CA TYR A 100 1.69 4.10 10.59
C TYR A 100 1.95 4.97 11.83
N ARG A 101 2.87 4.56 12.71
CA ARG A 101 3.25 5.32 13.92
C ARG A 101 3.83 6.69 13.59
N LEU A 102 4.67 6.78 12.56
CA LEU A 102 5.23 8.05 12.11
C LEU A 102 4.13 8.98 11.59
N ASN A 103 3.17 8.47 10.83
CA ASN A 103 2.03 9.26 10.35
C ASN A 103 1.20 9.82 11.51
N GLN A 104 0.98 9.02 12.57
CA GLN A 104 0.29 9.50 13.78
C GLN A 104 1.15 10.53 14.55
N ALA A 105 2.47 10.33 14.60
CA ALA A 105 3.38 11.27 15.24
C ALA A 105 3.38 12.63 14.51
N THR A 106 3.38 12.62 13.19
CA THR A 106 3.28 13.83 12.36
C THR A 106 2.04 14.65 12.70
N LYS A 107 0.87 13.99 12.81
CA LYS A 107 -0.37 14.68 13.23
C LYS A 107 -0.23 15.31 14.61
N LEU A 108 0.27 14.56 15.59
CA LEU A 108 0.47 15.07 16.94
C LEU A 108 1.49 16.23 17.00
N LEU A 109 2.51 16.22 16.14
CA LEU A 109 3.49 17.31 16.04
C LEU A 109 2.87 18.60 15.50
N GLN A 110 1.88 18.50 14.61
CA GLN A 110 1.18 19.63 13.98
C GLN A 110 0.01 20.15 14.81
N GLU A 111 -0.70 19.25 15.50
CA GLU A 111 -1.94 19.55 16.21
C GLU A 111 -1.71 19.87 17.71
N THR A 112 -0.53 19.59 18.25
CA THR A 112 -0.27 19.71 19.70
C THR A 112 1.14 20.19 20.03
N ASP A 113 1.28 20.81 21.22
CA ASP A 113 2.56 21.21 21.81
C ASP A 113 3.21 20.12 22.69
N LEU A 114 2.72 18.88 22.62
CA LEU A 114 3.21 17.79 23.47
C LEU A 114 4.74 17.63 23.33
N PRO A 115 5.48 17.37 24.42
CA PRO A 115 6.92 17.10 24.34
C PRO A 115 7.22 15.93 23.39
N ILE A 116 8.33 16.01 22.65
CA ILE A 116 8.71 14.99 21.64
C ILE A 116 8.82 13.58 22.24
N ASN A 117 9.35 13.47 23.46
CA ASN A 117 9.43 12.21 24.19
C ASN A 117 8.04 11.64 24.54
N VAL A 118 7.07 12.50 24.87
CA VAL A 118 5.68 12.09 25.13
C VAL A 118 5.02 11.60 23.84
N ILE A 119 5.22 12.30 22.72
CA ILE A 119 4.71 11.86 21.42
C ILE A 119 5.29 10.50 21.05
N ALA A 120 6.62 10.31 21.20
CA ALA A 120 7.29 9.04 20.93
C ALA A 120 6.63 7.88 21.71
N LEU A 121 6.43 8.05 23.01
CA LEU A 121 5.76 7.04 23.84
C LEU A 121 4.31 6.82 23.41
N LYS A 122 3.56 7.89 23.13
CA LYS A 122 2.14 7.84 22.75
C LYS A 122 1.91 7.11 21.43
N VAL A 123 2.84 7.23 20.48
CA VAL A 123 2.78 6.52 19.21
C VAL A 123 3.46 5.15 19.24
N GLY A 124 3.91 4.68 20.42
CA GLY A 124 4.39 3.31 20.63
C GLY A 124 5.89 3.10 20.38
N PHE A 125 6.70 4.17 20.39
CA PHE A 125 8.16 4.04 20.44
C PHE A 125 8.63 3.97 21.91
N PRO A 126 9.31 2.89 22.32
CA PRO A 126 9.78 2.75 23.70
C PRO A 126 10.84 3.79 24.10
N GLN A 127 11.60 4.30 23.12
CA GLN A 127 12.71 5.22 23.34
C GLN A 127 12.61 6.40 22.36
N ALA A 128 12.74 7.62 22.88
CA ALA A 128 12.65 8.85 22.10
C ALA A 128 13.83 9.02 21.11
N SER A 129 15.01 8.47 21.44
CA SER A 129 16.17 8.43 20.54
C SER A 129 15.86 7.65 19.26
N HIS A 130 15.39 6.40 19.41
CA HIS A 130 14.98 5.55 18.29
C HIS A 130 13.87 6.21 17.46
N PHE A 131 12.88 6.81 18.10
CA PHE A 131 11.85 7.59 17.39
C PHE A 131 12.47 8.71 16.55
N THR A 132 13.37 9.51 17.13
CA THR A 132 14.01 10.65 16.44
C THR A 132 14.82 10.19 15.23
N GLU A 133 15.59 9.11 15.37
CA GLU A 133 16.39 8.52 14.30
C GLU A 133 15.50 8.03 13.15
N VAL A 134 14.47 7.25 13.47
CA VAL A 134 13.54 6.70 12.47
C VAL A 134 12.73 7.81 11.79
N PHE A 135 12.24 8.79 12.56
CA PHE A 135 11.49 9.93 12.03
C PHE A 135 12.37 10.76 11.08
N LYS A 136 13.62 11.05 11.46
CA LYS A 136 14.56 11.77 10.61
C LYS A 136 14.93 10.98 9.36
N SER A 137 15.16 9.67 9.49
CA SER A 137 15.46 8.82 8.34
C SER A 137 14.33 8.81 7.31
N LYS A 138 13.06 8.90 7.76
CA LYS A 138 11.89 8.81 6.88
C LYS A 138 11.47 10.18 6.32
N THR A 139 11.59 11.25 7.11
CA THR A 139 11.09 12.59 6.75
C THR A 139 12.20 13.57 6.34
N GLY A 140 13.46 13.25 6.59
CA GLY A 140 14.61 14.13 6.39
C GLY A 140 14.84 15.15 7.52
N LEU A 141 13.88 15.36 8.42
CA LEU A 141 13.94 16.34 9.51
C LEU A 141 13.82 15.67 10.87
N THR A 142 14.42 16.27 11.90
CA THR A 142 14.13 15.81 13.28
C THR A 142 12.70 16.21 13.65
N PRO A 143 12.02 15.47 14.56
CA PRO A 143 10.66 15.82 15.01
C PRO A 143 10.51 17.27 15.48
N SER A 144 11.52 17.78 16.20
CA SER A 144 11.55 19.17 16.67
C SER A 144 11.66 20.18 15.52
N LYS A 145 12.50 19.90 14.51
CA LYS A 145 12.57 20.75 13.30
C LYS A 145 11.26 20.69 12.52
N TYR A 146 10.70 19.50 12.35
CA TYR A 146 9.45 19.28 11.62
C TYR A 146 8.29 20.08 12.22
N ARG A 147 8.17 20.16 13.55
CA ARG A 147 7.15 20.99 14.22
C ARG A 147 7.27 22.48 13.88
N ASN A 148 8.49 22.97 13.75
CA ASN A 148 8.79 24.38 13.51
C ASN A 148 8.89 24.72 12.01
N SER A 149 8.52 23.77 11.13
CA SER A 149 8.53 23.93 9.66
C SER A 149 7.14 24.35 9.19
#